data_AF-A0A3D5YTT1-F1
#
_entry.id   AF-A0A3D5YTT1-F1
#
_cell.length_a   1.000
_cell.length_b   1.000
_cell.length_c   1.000
_cell.angle_alpha   90.00
_cell.angle_beta   90.00
_cell.angle_gamma   90.00
#
_symmetry.space_group_name_H-M   'P 1'
#
loop_
_entity.id
_entity.type
_entity.pdbx_description
1 polymer ?
#
loop_
_entity_poly.entity_id
_entity_poly.type
_entity_poly.pdbx_seq_one_letter_code
_entity_poly.pdbx_strand_id
1 'polypeptide(L)' 'VGGIYVDDQQQVQQQIPGLGDIPYLGWLFKNQVTKNNKKELLIFITPRIIANSLENDN' A
#
# COMPACT_ATOMS: atom_id res chain seq x y z
N VAL A 1 12.89 16.09 -1.02
CA VAL A 1 11.57 15.50 -0.73
C VAL A 1 11.64 14.06 -1.15
N GLY A 2 11.75 13.15 -0.18
CA GLY A 2 11.76 11.72 -0.44
C GLY A 2 10.40 11.16 -0.07
N GLY A 3 9.85 10.29 -0.92
CA GLY A 3 8.60 9.60 -0.65
C GLY A 3 8.71 8.14 -1.05
N ILE A 4 7.82 7.31 -0.49
CA ILE A 4 7.69 5.90 -0.86
C ILE A 4 6.26 5.65 -1.31
N TYR A 5 6.13 5.00 -2.46
CA TYR A 5 4.86 4.58 -3.05
C TYR A 5 4.79 3.05 -3.01
N VAL A 6 3.76 2.51 -2.37
CA VAL A 6 3.49 1.08 -2.32
C VAL A 6 2.09 0.81 -2.87
N ASP A 7 2.01 -0.03 -3.89
CA ASP A 7 0.76 -0.56 -4.44
C ASP A 7 0.74 -2.08 -4.26
N ASP A 8 -0.24 -2.56 -3.50
CA ASP A 8 -0.48 -3.99 -3.26
C ASP A 8 -1.85 -4.36 -3.83
N GLN A 9 -1.84 -5.27 -4.80
CA GLN A 9 -3.04 -5.80 -5.44
C GLN A 9 -3.21 -7.26 -5.10
N GLN A 10 -4.31 -7.57 -4.40
CA GLN A 10 -4.74 -8.93 -4.13
C GLN A 10 -6.02 -9.25 -4.90
N GLN A 11 -5.96 -10.33 -5.68
CA GLN A 11 -7.13 -10.93 -6.29
C GLN A 11 -7.45 -12.24 -5.59
N VAL A 12 -8.64 -12.30 -4.99
CA VAL A 12 -9.15 -13.50 -4.32
C VAL A 12 -10.35 -14.01 -5.10
N GLN A 13 -10.28 -15.25 -5.56
CA GLN A 13 -11.39 -15.93 -6.21
C GLN A 13 -11.82 -17.11 -5.35
N GLN A 14 -13.08 -17.10 -4.95
CA GLN A 14 -13.74 -18.20 -4.27
C GLN A 14 -14.81 -18.77 -5.17
N GLN A 15 -14.91 -20.10 -5.25
CA GLN A 15 -15.94 -20.76 -6.03
C GLN A 15 -16.35 -22.08 -5.40
N ILE A 16 -17.58 -22.51 -5.67
CA ILE A 16 -18.03 -23.84 -5.29
C ILE A 16 -17.42 -24.86 -6.27
N PRO A 17 -16.68 -25.88 -5.79
CA PRO A 17 -16.13 -26.93 -6.65
C PRO A 17 -17.22 -27.61 -7.50
N GLY A 18 -16.95 -27.81 -8.79
CA GLY A 18 -17.90 -28.36 -9.75
C GLY A 18 -18.89 -27.34 -10.30
N LEU A 19 -19.67 -26.67 -9.45
CA LEU A 19 -20.69 -25.71 -9.90
C LEU A 19 -20.10 -24.43 -10.51
N GLY A 20 -18.94 -24.00 -10.02
CA GLY A 20 -18.25 -22.82 -10.56
C GLY A 20 -17.86 -22.99 -12.03
N ASP A 21 -17.63 -24.20 -12.51
CA ASP A 21 -17.07 -24.40 -13.86
C ASP A 21 -18.15 -24.73 -14.91
N ILE A 22 -19.43 -24.62 -14.53
CA ILE A 22 -20.56 -24.84 -15.44
C ILE A 22 -20.59 -23.74 -16.53
N PRO A 23 -20.60 -24.11 -17.81
CA PRO A 23 -20.78 -23.16 -18.90
C PRO A 23 -22.09 -22.37 -18.72
N TYR A 24 -22.09 -21.08 -19.06
CA TYR A 24 -23.24 -20.16 -18.95
C TYR A 24 -23.68 -19.79 -17.52
N LEU A 25 -23.57 -20.69 -16.54
CA LEU A 25 -24.10 -20.48 -15.18
C LEU A 25 -23.04 -20.40 -14.08
N GLY A 26 -21.79 -20.75 -14.37
CA GLY A 26 -20.73 -20.85 -13.37
C GLY A 26 -20.48 -19.55 -12.59
N TRP A 27 -20.76 -18.40 -13.19
CA TRP A 27 -20.59 -17.09 -12.55
C TRP A 27 -21.50 -16.86 -11.34
N LEU A 28 -22.69 -17.51 -11.26
CA LEU A 28 -23.58 -17.41 -10.09
C LEU A 28 -22.97 -18.09 -8.85
N PHE A 29 -21.99 -18.97 -9.04
CA PHE A 29 -21.34 -19.77 -8.00
C PHE A 29 -19.88 -19.37 -7.78
N LYS A 30 -19.46 -18.22 -8.35
CA LYS A 30 -18.14 -17.62 -8.14
C LYS A 30 -18.31 -16.29 -7.40
N ASN A 31 -17.40 -16.03 -6.46
CA ASN A 31 -17.20 -14.74 -5.84
C ASN A 31 -15.78 -14.26 -6.14
N GLN A 32 -15.66 -13.02 -6.63
CA GLN A 32 -14.38 -12.38 -6.92
C GLN A 32 -14.24 -11.16 -6.02
N VAL A 33 -13.18 -11.13 -5.22
CA VAL A 33 -12.84 -9.99 -4.38
C VAL A 33 -11.50 -9.45 -4.86
N THR A 34 -11.53 -8.21 -5.35
CA THR A 34 -10.33 -7.46 -5.68
C THR A 34 -10.06 -6.48 -4.55
N LYS A 35 -8.88 -6.57 -3.93
CA LYS A 35 -8.45 -5.67 -2.86
C LYS A 35 -7.22 -4.91 -3.33
N ASN A 36 -7.37 -3.59 -3.41
CA ASN A 36 -6.30 -2.67 -3.78
C ASN A 36 -5.91 -1.87 -2.54
N ASN A 37 -4.64 -1.92 -2.16
CA ASN A 37 -4.11 -1.21 -1.01
C ASN A 37 -2.98 -0.29 -1.46
N LYS A 38 -3.28 1.01 -1.52
CA LYS A 38 -2.33 2.05 -1.92
C LYS A 38 -1.86 2.80 -0.67
N LYS A 39 -0.55 2.88 -0.48
CA LYS A 39 0.06 3.63 0.62
C LYS A 39 1.06 4.63 0.09
N GLU A 40 0.90 5.87 0.52
CA GLU A 40 1.78 6.99 0.19
C GLU A 40 2.37 7.53 1.50
N LEU A 41 3.71 7.51 1.60
CA LEU A 41 4.43 8.11 2.71
C LEU A 41 5.33 9.22 2.19
N LEU A 42 5.18 10.42 2.74
CA LEU A 42 6.01 11.58 2.43
C LEU A 42 6.93 11.91 3.60
N ILE A 43 8.23 12.06 3.34
CA ILE A 43 9.22 12.45 4.34
C ILE A 43 9.76 13.84 4.01
N PHE A 44 9.55 14.77 4.95
CA PHE A 44 10.08 16.13 4.90
C PHE A 44 11.13 16.29 6.01
N ILE A 45 12.34 16.71 5.64
CA ILE A 45 13.39 17.08 6.58
C ILE A 45 13.59 18.59 6.53
N THR A 46 13.56 19.25 7.68
CA THR A 46 13.94 20.65 7.82
C THR A 46 15.25 20.70 8.60
N PRO A 47 16.41 20.84 7.94
CA PRO A 47 17.66 20.97 8.67
C PRO A 47 17.63 22.25 9.52
N ARG A 48 18.16 22.18 10.74
CA ARG A 48 18.43 23.36 11.57
C ARG A 48 19.93 23.46 11.80
N ILE A 49 20.47 24.66 11.60
CA ILE A 49 21.87 24.98 11.89
C ILE A 49 21.94 25.36 13.37
N ILE A 50 22.74 24.64 14.15
CA ILE A 50 23.07 24.99 15.54
C ILE A 50 24.41 25.69 15.49
N ALA A 51 24.44 26.99 15.77
CA ALA A 51 25.69 27.70 16.00
C ALA A 51 26.12 27.40 17.44
N ASN A 52 27.18 26.63 17.60
CA ASN A 52 27.85 26.50 18.90
C ASN A 52 28.55 27.84 19.17
N SER A 53 27.86 28.76 19.84
CA SER A 53 28.52 29.86 20.55
C SER A 53 29.18 29.27 21.79
N LEU A 54 30.27 28.53 21.61
CA LEU A 54 31.22 28.30 22.68
C LEU A 54 31.89 29.66 22.93
N GLU A 55 31.27 30.41 23.82
CA GLU A 55 31.91 30.93 25.03
C GLU A 55 33.44 31.03 24.88
N ASN A 56 33.88 32.08 24.17
CA ASN A 56 35.22 32.62 24.39
C ASN A 56 35.14 33.39 25.72
N ASP A 57 35.19 32.61 26.79
CA ASP A 57 35.48 33.07 28.14
C ASP A 57 36.87 33.74 28.08
N ASN A 58 36.91 35.06 28.19
CA ASN A 58 38.10 35.85 28.49
C ASN A 58 37.85 36.59 29.81
#